data_AF-A0A426YI03-F1
#
_entry.id   AF-A0A426YI03-F1
#
_cell.length_a   1.000
_cell.length_b   1.000
_cell.length_c   1.000
_cell.angle_alpha   90.00
_cell.angle_beta   90.00
_cell.angle_gamma   90.00
#
_symmetry.space_group_name_H-M   'P 1'
#
loop_
_entity.id
_entity.type
_entity.pdbx_description
1 polymer ?
#
loop_
_entity_poly.entity_id
_entity_poly.type
_entity_poly.pdbx_seq_one_letter_code
_entity_poly.pdbx_strand_id
1 'polypeptide(L)'
;MIFCRIHLFISDCNLSLVLKDSSSQCKELVFAAMKVNNLIDGKKVAERETVRLLSELCVADDEAKDLAIRIEEAHAKTITYKLKLQSLKNSDASEDEQLVILSPKSRRQYTEILREVGDVKRQICGLKLEITSALQEKARAQSEIESSSAEARSYSKYSDELRREIDEVNLEQVFIDLARIEADREFRHIEAQREAEAALFAESVRKANSRIDGLRREITSAKQLQTMLMTTYSDVDALQNEMEFITEAEKSYRKTYLVEATGRMQEEQETDISLLRSTKAELEAAKNELSTVKEEGYKLMDEMDGIRKELIRIADGKEQSSRAKKNSDSSFETLNTKLHKAMSKLESASTAEKRADAIVANLSAALQQLQSDIDAAKREAELVSEETKALRMETEKTRMYTQSLKERLQEAMEELNTVKAAEANALDELKAITESTMRERAISSIWSSTITISKFEYYYLTKQAKAAQEVADKKVAAAQAWIEALKAKDQERRMKAETDPTQSWALVPVERESLSKPKKGSVLKKAIKKEINHHEEEREEKLVQSHDMKLAIAMPRRSLTVSGVSGASRRLHAAPRKSNSTKQRPSITFTPPPLAYKKGKVVNTLVRFLRTPKQRWDSRRDE
;
A
#
# COMPACT_ATOMS: atom_id res chain seq x y z
N MET A 1 -30.29 2.13 39.14
CA MET A 1 -30.72 2.78 37.87
C MET A 1 -30.67 4.30 37.93
N ILE A 2 -31.41 4.98 38.82
CA ILE A 2 -31.57 6.46 38.81
C ILE A 2 -30.22 7.21 38.80
N PHE A 3 -29.28 6.85 39.69
CA PHE A 3 -27.96 7.48 39.77
C PHE A 3 -27.14 7.42 38.46
N CYS A 4 -27.15 6.28 37.76
CA CYS A 4 -26.45 6.14 36.48
C CYS A 4 -27.05 7.05 35.40
N ARG A 5 -28.38 7.25 35.42
CA ARG A 5 -29.10 8.11 34.48
C ARG A 5 -28.77 9.59 34.71
N ILE A 6 -28.64 10.00 35.98
CA ILE A 6 -28.17 11.34 36.36
C ILE A 6 -26.72 11.56 35.92
N HIS A 7 -25.84 10.58 36.13
CA HIS A 7 -24.42 10.71 35.79
C HIS A 7 -24.14 10.78 34.28
N LEU A 8 -24.95 10.12 33.46
CA LEU A 8 -24.96 10.29 31.99
C LEU A 8 -25.43 11.70 31.62
N PHE A 9 -26.57 12.15 32.14
CA PHE A 9 -27.13 13.47 31.83
C PHE A 9 -26.19 14.62 32.19
N ILE A 10 -25.47 14.52 33.31
CA ILE A 10 -24.44 15.49 33.71
C ILE A 10 -23.23 15.46 32.76
N SER A 11 -22.84 14.29 32.24
CA SER A 11 -21.77 14.17 31.25
C SER A 11 -22.16 14.85 29.92
N ASP A 12 -23.36 14.57 29.42
CA ASP A 12 -23.87 15.12 28.16
C ASP A 12 -24.06 16.64 28.23
N CYS A 13 -24.60 17.16 29.34
CA CYS A 13 -24.74 18.61 29.55
C CYS A 13 -23.40 19.35 29.62
N ASN A 14 -22.37 18.77 30.27
CA ASN A 14 -21.05 19.40 30.32
C ASN A 14 -20.38 19.40 28.93
N LEU A 15 -20.49 18.31 28.17
CA LEU A 15 -19.92 18.26 26.81
C LEU A 15 -20.64 19.22 25.86
N SER A 16 -21.96 19.37 26.00
CA SER A 16 -22.76 20.37 25.25
C SER A 16 -22.39 21.82 25.56
N LEU A 17 -21.80 22.11 26.74
CA LEU A 17 -21.30 23.44 27.09
C LEU A 17 -19.94 23.70 26.43
N VAL A 18 -18.99 22.75 26.54
CA VAL A 18 -17.66 22.85 25.90
C VAL A 18 -17.77 22.95 24.37
N LEU A 19 -18.73 22.25 23.76
CA LEU A 19 -18.98 22.30 22.32
C LEU A 19 -19.67 23.58 21.83
N LYS A 20 -20.02 24.54 22.70
CA LYS A 20 -20.66 25.79 22.25
C LYS A 20 -19.63 26.77 21.67
N ASP A 21 -18.52 26.98 22.38
CA ASP A 21 -17.56 28.05 22.10
C ASP A 21 -16.31 27.59 21.32
N SER A 22 -16.15 26.29 21.03
CA SER A 22 -14.99 25.76 20.30
C SER A 22 -15.08 26.00 18.78
N SER A 23 -13.93 26.09 18.10
CA SER A 23 -13.83 26.08 16.63
C SER A 23 -14.47 24.81 16.01
N SER A 24 -14.92 24.88 14.75
CA SER A 24 -15.55 23.76 14.01
C SER A 24 -14.67 22.50 14.00
N GLN A 25 -13.37 22.66 13.73
CA GLN A 25 -12.40 21.55 13.73
C GLN A 25 -12.34 20.81 15.08
N CYS A 26 -12.53 21.51 16.21
CA CYS A 26 -12.60 20.86 17.52
C CYS A 26 -13.88 20.02 17.69
N LYS A 27 -15.00 20.46 17.09
CA LYS A 27 -16.28 19.72 17.13
C LYS A 27 -16.18 18.44 16.30
N GLU A 28 -15.56 18.52 15.13
CA GLU A 28 -15.28 17.37 14.26
C GLU A 28 -14.34 16.36 14.93
N LEU A 29 -13.25 16.83 15.56
CA LEU A 29 -12.32 15.97 16.31
C LEU A 29 -13.00 15.27 17.50
N VAL A 30 -13.85 15.96 18.26
CA VAL A 30 -14.62 15.35 19.37
C VAL A 30 -15.61 14.31 18.85
N PHE A 31 -16.31 14.59 17.74
CA PHE A 31 -17.23 13.64 17.12
C PHE A 31 -16.50 12.40 16.55
N ALA A 32 -15.34 12.60 15.93
CA ALA A 32 -14.47 11.52 15.47
C ALA A 32 -13.98 10.65 16.65
N ALA A 33 -13.54 11.26 17.74
CA ALA A 33 -13.12 10.55 18.95
C ALA A 33 -14.26 9.74 19.58
N MET A 34 -15.48 10.30 19.66
CA MET A 34 -16.67 9.55 20.07
C MET A 34 -16.96 8.36 19.15
N LYS A 35 -16.88 8.54 17.83
CA LYS A 35 -17.10 7.46 16.86
C LYS A 35 -16.05 6.35 16.98
N VAL A 36 -14.79 6.70 17.20
CA VAL A 36 -13.69 5.74 17.45
C VAL A 36 -13.92 4.98 18.77
N ASN A 37 -14.29 5.67 19.86
CA ASN A 37 -14.57 5.01 21.14
C ASN A 37 -15.77 4.05 21.04
N ASN A 38 -16.84 4.42 20.34
CA ASN A 38 -17.99 3.55 20.09
C ASN A 38 -17.61 2.28 19.30
N LEU A 39 -16.70 2.40 18.32
CA LEU A 39 -16.16 1.24 17.58
C LEU A 39 -15.26 0.35 18.45
N ILE A 40 -14.45 0.96 19.33
CA ILE A 40 -13.61 0.24 20.30
C ILE A 40 -14.48 -0.55 21.29
N ASP A 41 -15.55 0.05 21.83
CA ASP A 41 -16.43 -0.63 22.78
C ASP A 41 -17.35 -1.65 22.10
N GLY A 42 -17.80 -1.40 20.87
CA GLY A 42 -18.46 -2.40 20.03
C GLY A 42 -17.57 -3.62 19.77
N LYS A 43 -16.29 -3.40 19.46
CA LYS A 43 -15.30 -4.47 19.34
C LYS A 43 -15.16 -5.27 20.65
N LYS A 44 -15.06 -4.61 21.81
CA LYS A 44 -15.02 -5.29 23.13
C LYS A 44 -16.30 -6.08 23.44
N VAL A 45 -17.45 -5.73 22.88
CA VAL A 45 -18.68 -6.54 23.00
C VAL A 45 -18.55 -7.79 22.14
N ALA A 46 -18.25 -7.65 20.85
CA ALA A 46 -18.06 -8.77 19.94
C ALA A 46 -16.98 -9.75 20.41
N GLU A 47 -15.86 -9.27 20.95
CA GLU A 47 -14.79 -10.11 21.53
C GLU A 47 -15.25 -10.90 22.77
N ARG A 48 -16.19 -10.39 23.56
CA ARG A 48 -16.80 -11.14 24.67
C ARG A 48 -17.81 -12.17 24.18
N GLU A 49 -18.56 -11.86 23.12
CA GLU A 49 -19.52 -12.78 22.52
C GLU A 49 -18.83 -13.94 21.79
N THR A 50 -17.74 -13.71 21.06
CA THR A 50 -16.94 -14.79 20.44
C THR A 50 -16.28 -15.68 21.50
N VAL A 51 -15.75 -15.12 22.58
CA VAL A 51 -15.25 -15.92 23.72
C VAL A 51 -16.37 -16.76 24.36
N ARG A 52 -17.58 -16.20 24.50
CA ARG A 52 -18.74 -16.95 25.02
C ARG A 52 -19.12 -18.11 24.08
N LEU A 53 -19.26 -17.85 22.79
CA LEU A 53 -19.56 -18.86 21.77
C LEU A 53 -18.48 -19.95 21.67
N LEU A 54 -17.20 -19.60 21.84
CA LEU A 54 -16.12 -20.59 21.91
C LEU A 54 -16.20 -21.47 23.17
N SER A 55 -16.64 -20.91 24.31
CA SER A 55 -16.88 -21.70 25.52
C SER A 55 -18.12 -22.61 25.40
N GLU A 56 -19.20 -22.12 24.79
CA GLU A 56 -20.40 -22.91 24.47
C GLU A 56 -20.06 -24.06 23.50
N LEU A 57 -19.23 -23.79 22.48
CA LEU A 57 -18.74 -24.80 21.53
C LEU A 57 -17.82 -25.84 22.20
N CYS A 58 -16.99 -25.44 23.15
CA CYS A 58 -16.14 -26.38 23.90
C CYS A 58 -16.99 -27.35 24.73
N VAL A 59 -18.02 -26.86 25.42
CA VAL A 59 -18.98 -27.70 26.16
C VAL A 59 -19.70 -28.66 25.22
N ALA A 60 -20.19 -28.18 24.07
CA ALA A 60 -20.85 -29.03 23.09
C ALA A 60 -19.92 -30.09 22.46
N ASP A 61 -18.64 -29.77 22.25
CA ASP A 61 -17.63 -30.72 21.76
C ASP A 61 -17.25 -31.75 22.84
N ASP A 62 -17.24 -31.39 24.12
CA ASP A 62 -17.03 -32.34 25.23
C ASP A 62 -18.27 -33.23 25.44
N GLU A 63 -19.49 -32.69 25.38
CA GLU A 63 -20.74 -33.48 25.37
C GLU A 63 -20.78 -34.45 24.17
N ALA A 64 -20.32 -34.04 22.99
CA ALA A 64 -20.24 -34.90 21.81
C ALA A 64 -19.24 -36.05 22.00
N LYS A 65 -18.09 -35.82 22.64
CA LYS A 65 -17.14 -36.89 23.04
C LYS A 65 -17.79 -37.86 24.03
N ASP A 66 -18.48 -37.32 25.03
CA ASP A 66 -19.14 -38.11 26.08
C ASP A 66 -20.26 -39.00 25.49
N LEU A 67 -21.02 -38.48 24.52
CA LEU A 67 -21.99 -39.26 23.74
C LEU A 67 -21.32 -40.31 22.84
N ALA A 68 -20.19 -39.99 22.19
CA ALA A 68 -19.44 -40.96 21.39
C ALA A 68 -18.94 -42.13 22.25
N ILE A 69 -18.37 -41.86 23.43
CA ILE A 69 -17.94 -42.89 24.39
C ILE A 69 -19.13 -43.76 24.83
N ARG A 70 -20.29 -43.16 25.14
CA ARG A 70 -21.51 -43.90 25.49
C ARG A 70 -22.02 -44.79 24.35
N ILE A 71 -21.88 -44.35 23.09
CA ILE A 71 -22.22 -45.13 21.90
C ILE A 71 -21.24 -46.29 21.70
N GLU A 72 -19.94 -46.06 21.87
CA GLU A 72 -18.92 -47.12 21.80
C GLU A 72 -19.09 -48.15 22.92
N GLU A 73 -19.39 -47.71 24.15
CA GLU A 73 -19.76 -48.59 25.26
C GLU A 73 -21.01 -49.42 24.93
N ALA A 74 -22.07 -48.80 24.39
CA ALA A 74 -23.29 -49.51 24.00
C ALA A 74 -23.04 -50.52 22.87
N HIS A 75 -22.17 -50.18 21.92
CA HIS A 75 -21.75 -51.07 20.84
C HIS A 75 -20.89 -52.24 21.38
N ALA A 76 -19.94 -51.98 22.27
CA ALA A 76 -19.14 -53.00 22.94
C ALA A 76 -20.02 -53.95 23.78
N LYS A 77 -20.96 -53.41 24.57
CA LYS A 77 -21.98 -54.19 25.30
C LYS A 77 -22.78 -55.06 24.34
N THR A 78 -23.24 -54.51 23.21
CA THR A 78 -23.96 -55.25 22.15
C THR A 78 -23.10 -56.36 21.54
N ILE A 79 -21.81 -56.13 21.30
CA ILE A 79 -20.86 -57.16 20.85
C ILE A 79 -20.73 -58.27 21.90
N THR A 80 -20.62 -57.95 23.20
CA THR A 80 -20.56 -59.00 24.23
C THR A 80 -21.87 -59.80 24.35
N TYR A 81 -23.04 -59.17 24.15
CA TYR A 81 -24.31 -59.90 24.06
C TYR A 81 -24.38 -60.80 22.81
N LYS A 82 -23.90 -60.31 21.66
CA LYS A 82 -23.82 -61.10 20.42
C LYS A 82 -22.87 -62.30 20.57
N LEU A 83 -21.72 -62.12 21.22
CA LEU A 83 -20.77 -63.20 21.53
C LEU A 83 -21.36 -64.20 22.54
N LYS A 84 -22.08 -63.74 23.57
CA LYS A 84 -22.82 -64.63 24.50
C LYS A 84 -23.92 -65.44 23.79
N LEU A 85 -24.63 -64.82 22.84
CA LEU A 85 -25.60 -65.51 21.99
C LEU A 85 -24.92 -66.51 21.03
N GLN A 86 -23.69 -66.24 20.58
CA GLN A 86 -22.91 -67.20 19.80
C GLN A 86 -22.37 -68.34 20.67
N SER A 87 -21.92 -68.11 21.91
CA SER A 87 -21.56 -69.21 22.82
C SER A 87 -22.75 -70.09 23.19
N LEU A 88 -23.95 -69.50 23.32
CA LEU A 88 -25.22 -70.24 23.49
C LEU A 88 -25.67 -70.97 22.21
N LYS A 89 -25.10 -70.64 21.04
CA LYS A 89 -25.36 -71.33 19.77
C LYS A 89 -24.34 -72.46 19.48
N ASN A 90 -23.24 -72.52 20.24
CA ASN A 90 -22.18 -73.52 20.08
C ASN A 90 -22.30 -74.70 21.07
N SER A 91 -23.46 -74.88 21.71
CA SER A 91 -23.84 -76.14 22.33
C SER A 91 -24.63 -76.97 21.31
N ASP A 92 -24.02 -78.01 20.74
CA ASP A 92 -24.69 -78.89 19.79
C ASP A 92 -25.87 -79.63 20.44
N ALA A 93 -27.07 -79.25 20.05
CA ALA A 93 -28.30 -80.01 20.23
C ALA A 93 -29.07 -79.96 18.91
N SER A 94 -29.52 -81.12 18.45
CA SER A 94 -30.24 -81.29 17.18
C SER A 94 -31.70 -80.79 17.29
N GLU A 95 -32.41 -80.94 16.17
CA GLU A 95 -33.87 -80.98 16.02
C GLU A 95 -34.64 -79.65 15.92
N ASP A 96 -35.32 -79.50 14.78
CA ASP A 96 -36.32 -78.48 14.43
C ASP A 96 -37.64 -78.62 15.22
N GLU A 97 -37.61 -78.81 16.54
CA GLU A 97 -38.83 -79.01 17.36
C GLU A 97 -39.00 -78.09 18.58
N GLN A 98 -38.22 -77.00 18.70
CA GLN A 98 -38.40 -76.00 19.78
C GLN A 98 -39.20 -74.74 19.41
N LEU A 99 -39.87 -74.71 18.24
CA LEU A 99 -40.76 -73.60 17.87
C LEU A 99 -42.16 -73.67 18.55
N VAL A 100 -42.42 -74.67 19.40
CA VAL A 100 -43.72 -74.90 20.04
C VAL A 100 -43.83 -74.32 21.46
N ILE A 101 -42.76 -74.31 22.27
CA ILE A 101 -42.79 -73.80 23.67
C ILE A 101 -41.84 -72.61 23.92
N LEU A 102 -41.71 -71.71 22.94
CA LEU A 102 -41.52 -70.30 23.30
C LEU A 102 -42.83 -69.77 23.89
N SER A 103 -42.80 -69.34 25.15
CA SER A 103 -43.97 -68.79 25.82
C SER A 103 -44.62 -67.65 25.00
N PRO A 104 -45.93 -67.36 25.18
CA PRO A 104 -46.56 -66.23 24.50
C PRO A 104 -45.93 -64.86 24.81
N LYS A 105 -45.08 -64.75 25.84
CA LYS A 105 -44.24 -63.58 26.12
C LYS A 105 -43.00 -63.57 25.22
N SER A 106 -42.26 -64.68 25.18
CA SER A 106 -40.99 -64.83 24.43
C SER A 106 -41.17 -64.62 22.92
N ARG A 107 -42.26 -65.14 22.33
CA ARG A 107 -42.57 -64.89 20.90
C ARG A 107 -42.92 -63.41 20.63
N ARG A 108 -43.53 -62.70 21.60
CA ARG A 108 -43.77 -61.26 21.48
C ARG A 108 -42.48 -60.48 21.55
N GLN A 109 -41.62 -60.76 22.54
CA GLN A 109 -40.29 -60.16 22.70
C GLN A 109 -39.45 -60.28 21.41
N TYR A 110 -39.46 -61.43 20.74
CA TYR A 110 -38.76 -61.56 19.45
C TYR A 110 -39.35 -60.66 18.35
N THR A 111 -40.69 -60.53 18.26
CA THR A 111 -41.33 -59.59 17.31
C THR A 111 -41.19 -58.11 17.71
N GLU A 112 -40.96 -57.83 19.00
CA GLU A 112 -40.67 -56.52 19.58
C GLU A 112 -39.28 -56.05 19.15
N ILE A 113 -38.27 -56.89 19.39
CA ILE A 113 -36.87 -56.69 18.98
C ILE A 113 -36.74 -56.54 17.45
N LEU A 114 -37.45 -57.34 16.66
CA LEU A 114 -37.43 -57.20 15.19
C LEU A 114 -38.01 -55.88 14.69
N ARG A 115 -39.00 -55.31 15.41
CA ARG A 115 -39.54 -53.97 15.12
C ARG A 115 -38.52 -52.90 15.53
N GLU A 116 -37.97 -52.99 16.73
CA GLU A 116 -36.95 -52.08 17.24
C GLU A 116 -35.71 -52.01 16.33
N VAL A 117 -35.23 -53.15 15.83
CA VAL A 117 -34.14 -53.22 14.83
C VAL A 117 -34.54 -52.56 13.51
N GLY A 118 -35.81 -52.68 13.08
CA GLY A 118 -36.35 -51.97 11.92
C GLY A 118 -36.42 -50.46 12.14
N ASP A 119 -36.80 -50.01 13.33
CA ASP A 119 -36.90 -48.61 13.72
C ASP A 119 -35.51 -47.97 13.82
N VAL A 120 -34.55 -48.65 14.46
CA VAL A 120 -33.13 -48.26 14.49
C VAL A 120 -32.53 -48.23 13.09
N LYS A 121 -32.86 -49.18 12.20
CA LYS A 121 -32.41 -49.13 10.79
C LYS A 121 -32.94 -47.88 10.09
N ARG A 122 -34.21 -47.51 10.30
CA ARG A 122 -34.79 -46.28 9.73
C ARG A 122 -34.14 -45.02 10.31
N GLN A 123 -33.87 -44.97 11.61
CA GLN A 123 -33.13 -43.89 12.26
C GLN A 123 -31.70 -43.75 11.70
N ILE A 124 -30.97 -44.86 11.50
CA ILE A 124 -29.64 -44.84 10.88
C ILE A 124 -29.69 -44.32 9.43
N CYS A 125 -30.75 -44.62 8.68
CA CYS A 125 -30.95 -44.04 7.34
C CYS A 125 -31.25 -42.54 7.39
N GLY A 126 -32.09 -42.07 8.32
CA GLY A 126 -32.36 -40.64 8.56
C GLY A 126 -31.10 -39.88 8.95
N LEU A 127 -30.40 -40.34 9.99
CA LEU A 127 -29.13 -39.75 10.45
C LEU A 127 -28.06 -39.70 9.36
N LYS A 128 -28.01 -40.69 8.45
CA LYS A 128 -27.10 -40.64 7.29
C LYS A 128 -27.46 -39.51 6.32
N LEU A 129 -28.75 -39.30 6.03
CA LEU A 129 -29.21 -38.21 5.18
C LEU A 129 -28.94 -36.85 5.84
N GLU A 130 -29.24 -36.72 7.12
CA GLU A 130 -28.95 -35.54 7.95
C GLU A 130 -27.45 -35.22 7.96
N ILE A 131 -26.58 -36.22 8.17
CA ILE A 131 -25.12 -36.05 8.08
C ILE A 131 -24.69 -35.60 6.68
N THR A 132 -25.22 -36.18 5.60
CA THR A 132 -24.88 -35.72 4.24
C THR A 132 -25.36 -34.29 3.95
N SER A 133 -26.52 -33.89 4.47
CA SER A 133 -27.02 -32.52 4.37
C SER A 133 -26.15 -31.54 5.18
N ALA A 134 -25.83 -31.86 6.44
CA ALA A 134 -24.97 -31.06 7.28
C ALA A 134 -23.55 -30.89 6.70
N LEU A 135 -23.00 -31.93 6.05
CA LEU A 135 -21.74 -31.84 5.31
C LEU A 135 -21.84 -30.93 4.07
N GLN A 136 -22.98 -30.94 3.36
CA GLN A 136 -23.21 -30.05 2.22
C GLN A 136 -23.36 -28.59 2.66
N GLU A 137 -24.12 -28.30 3.72
CA GLU A 137 -24.24 -26.94 4.25
C GLU A 137 -22.91 -26.45 4.85
N LYS A 138 -22.14 -27.32 5.52
CA LYS A 138 -20.77 -27.00 5.95
C LYS A 138 -19.88 -26.60 4.78
N ALA A 139 -19.98 -27.28 3.63
CA ALA A 139 -19.20 -26.94 2.44
C ALA A 139 -19.62 -25.58 1.83
N ARG A 140 -20.91 -25.23 1.86
CA ARG A 140 -21.40 -23.90 1.46
C ARG A 140 -20.89 -22.81 2.39
N ALA A 141 -21.08 -22.98 3.71
CA ALA A 141 -20.60 -22.03 4.71
C ALA A 141 -19.08 -21.83 4.64
N GLN A 142 -18.31 -22.90 4.40
CA GLN A 142 -16.87 -22.77 4.16
C GLN A 142 -16.57 -21.97 2.88
N SER A 143 -17.28 -22.21 1.77
CA SER A 143 -17.11 -21.43 0.53
C SER A 143 -17.45 -19.94 0.72
N GLU A 144 -18.42 -19.62 1.57
CA GLU A 144 -18.81 -18.23 1.90
C GLU A 144 -17.81 -17.55 2.85
N ILE A 145 -17.21 -18.30 3.78
CA ILE A 145 -16.07 -17.84 4.60
C ILE A 145 -14.82 -17.65 3.73
N GLU A 146 -14.59 -18.50 2.74
CA GLU A 146 -13.47 -18.37 1.81
C GLU A 146 -13.62 -17.14 0.90
N SER A 147 -14.80 -16.88 0.33
CA SER A 147 -15.04 -15.67 -0.47
C SER A 147 -14.97 -14.38 0.36
N SER A 148 -15.68 -14.30 1.49
CA SER A 148 -15.65 -13.13 2.37
C SER A 148 -14.25 -12.87 2.96
N SER A 149 -13.47 -13.93 3.23
CA SER A 149 -12.05 -13.75 3.62
C SER A 149 -11.16 -13.31 2.45
N ALA A 150 -11.51 -13.60 1.19
CA ALA A 150 -10.80 -13.07 0.04
C ALA A 150 -11.07 -11.57 -0.15
N GLU A 151 -12.32 -11.14 0.05
CA GLU A 151 -12.71 -9.72 0.08
C GLU A 151 -12.07 -8.98 1.25
N ALA A 152 -12.08 -9.54 2.47
CA ALA A 152 -11.37 -8.95 3.61
C ALA A 152 -9.86 -8.78 3.35
N ARG A 153 -9.23 -9.72 2.61
CA ARG A 153 -7.83 -9.60 2.19
C ARG A 153 -7.61 -8.54 1.11
N SER A 154 -8.56 -8.29 0.20
CA SER A 154 -8.42 -7.20 -0.79
C SER A 154 -8.62 -5.83 -0.14
N TYR A 155 -9.59 -5.69 0.76
CA TYR A 155 -9.78 -4.46 1.55
C TYR A 155 -8.58 -4.17 2.48
N SER A 156 -7.96 -5.19 3.09
CA SER A 156 -6.71 -5.00 3.85
C SER A 156 -5.62 -4.43 2.94
N LYS A 157 -5.33 -5.10 1.82
CA LYS A 157 -4.30 -4.64 0.86
C LYS A 157 -4.55 -3.21 0.38
N TYR A 158 -5.80 -2.83 0.13
CA TYR A 158 -6.15 -1.46 -0.24
C TYR A 158 -5.91 -0.47 0.91
N SER A 159 -6.25 -0.82 2.15
CA SER A 159 -5.88 -0.01 3.32
C SER A 159 -4.36 0.07 3.55
N ASP A 160 -3.61 -0.97 3.18
CA ASP A 160 -2.15 -1.04 3.32
C ASP A 160 -1.42 -0.31 2.17
N GLU A 161 -2.10 -0.08 1.04
CA GLU A 161 -1.70 0.84 -0.04
C GLU A 161 -1.92 2.29 0.40
N LEU A 162 -3.15 2.64 0.81
CA LEU A 162 -3.50 3.98 1.29
C LEU A 162 -2.63 4.42 2.49
N ARG A 163 -2.23 3.49 3.37
CA ARG A 163 -1.28 3.79 4.45
C ARG A 163 0.09 4.21 3.92
N ARG A 164 0.61 3.51 2.91
CA ARG A 164 1.90 3.84 2.28
C ARG A 164 1.85 5.16 1.52
N GLU A 165 0.76 5.42 0.80
CA GLU A 165 0.51 6.70 0.13
C GLU A 165 0.46 7.87 1.13
N ILE A 166 -0.22 7.68 2.27
CA ILE A 166 -0.25 8.66 3.38
C ILE A 166 1.16 8.85 3.99
N ASP A 167 1.89 7.76 4.25
CA ASP A 167 3.25 7.83 4.81
C ASP A 167 4.25 8.48 3.82
N GLU A 168 4.07 8.27 2.51
CA GLU A 168 4.86 8.90 1.44
C GLU A 168 4.60 10.41 1.35
N VAL A 169 3.32 10.84 1.31
CA VAL A 169 2.95 12.26 1.35
C VAL A 169 3.41 12.95 2.65
N ASN A 170 3.39 12.23 3.79
CA ASN A 170 3.96 12.75 5.04
C ASN A 170 5.48 12.95 4.96
N LEU A 171 6.20 12.08 4.25
CA LEU A 171 7.65 12.23 4.01
C LEU A 171 7.93 13.39 3.04
N GLU A 172 7.15 13.54 1.97
CA GLU A 172 7.24 14.69 1.06
C GLU A 172 7.03 16.02 1.79
N GLN A 173 6.02 16.11 2.67
CA GLN A 173 5.79 17.28 3.51
C GLN A 173 7.00 17.59 4.41
N VAL A 174 7.63 16.57 5.01
CA VAL A 174 8.86 16.74 5.81
C VAL A 174 10.05 17.23 4.94
N PHE A 175 10.16 16.80 3.69
CA PHE A 175 11.17 17.35 2.77
C PHE A 175 10.88 18.81 2.39
N ILE A 176 9.62 19.18 2.17
CA ILE A 176 9.20 20.57 1.91
C ILE A 176 9.52 21.46 3.11
N ASP A 177 9.18 21.03 4.33
CA ASP A 177 9.48 21.78 5.55
C ASP A 177 10.99 21.88 5.82
N LEU A 178 11.77 20.84 5.52
CA LEU A 178 13.23 20.90 5.61
C LEU A 178 13.82 21.89 4.60
N ALA A 179 13.39 21.84 3.33
CA ALA A 179 13.84 22.77 2.30
C ALA A 179 13.48 24.22 2.63
N ARG A 180 12.29 24.45 3.21
CA ARG A 180 11.87 25.74 3.74
C ARG A 180 12.75 26.22 4.89
N ILE A 181 13.08 25.35 5.85
CA ILE A 181 13.98 25.68 6.97
C ILE A 181 15.39 26.01 6.46
N GLU A 182 15.88 25.32 5.43
CA GLU A 182 17.17 25.64 4.78
C GLU A 182 17.13 27.02 4.09
N ALA A 183 16.07 27.31 3.33
CA ALA A 183 15.87 28.61 2.70
C ALA A 183 15.76 29.76 3.72
N ASP A 184 15.02 29.56 4.83
CA ASP A 184 14.90 30.53 5.93
C ASP A 184 16.24 30.78 6.64
N ARG A 185 17.15 29.79 6.68
CA ARG A 185 18.52 29.96 7.22
C ARG A 185 19.39 30.79 6.29
N GLU A 186 19.45 30.42 5.02
CA GLU A 186 20.26 31.14 4.02
C GLU A 186 19.77 32.57 3.83
N PHE A 187 18.45 32.80 3.82
CA PHE A 187 17.87 34.14 3.79
C PHE A 187 18.36 35.01 4.96
N ARG A 188 18.29 34.50 6.20
CA ARG A 188 18.80 35.22 7.39
C ARG A 188 20.31 35.42 7.36
N HIS A 189 21.06 34.49 6.77
CA HIS A 189 22.51 34.65 6.59
C HIS A 189 22.83 35.80 5.62
N ILE A 190 22.10 35.87 4.50
CA ILE A 190 22.21 36.96 3.52
C ILE A 190 21.77 38.30 4.14
N GLU A 191 20.69 38.34 4.92
CA GLU A 191 20.29 39.58 5.63
C GLU A 191 21.38 40.05 6.59
N ALA A 192 21.94 39.16 7.42
CA ALA A 192 23.01 39.50 8.35
C ALA A 192 24.30 39.95 7.64
N GLN A 193 24.65 39.36 6.50
CA GLN A 193 25.76 39.83 5.66
C GLN A 193 25.49 41.26 5.14
N ARG A 194 24.29 41.51 4.59
CA ARG A 194 23.91 42.83 4.05
C ARG A 194 23.82 43.90 5.13
N GLU A 195 23.39 43.57 6.34
CA GLU A 195 23.42 44.49 7.49
C GLU A 195 24.86 44.83 7.90
N ALA A 196 25.75 43.84 7.97
CA ALA A 196 27.17 44.06 8.27
C ALA A 196 27.87 44.90 7.19
N GLU A 197 27.60 44.66 5.90
CA GLU A 197 28.08 45.49 4.80
C GLU A 197 27.53 46.92 4.91
N ALA A 198 26.22 47.09 5.13
CA ALA A 198 25.60 48.39 5.29
C ALA A 198 26.19 49.19 6.47
N ALA A 199 26.50 48.52 7.59
CA ALA A 199 27.20 49.13 8.72
C ALA A 199 28.62 49.60 8.36
N LEU A 200 29.38 48.80 7.61
CA LEU A 200 30.72 49.17 7.12
C LEU A 200 30.67 50.34 6.12
N PHE A 201 29.68 50.36 5.22
CA PHE A 201 29.46 51.49 4.32
C PHE A 201 29.03 52.76 5.08
N ALA A 202 28.14 52.64 6.06
CA ALA A 202 27.74 53.77 6.92
C ALA A 202 28.91 54.33 7.73
N GLU A 203 29.77 53.49 8.30
CA GLU A 203 31.03 53.86 8.95
C GLU A 203 31.97 54.61 7.99
N SER A 204 32.11 54.13 6.75
CA SER A 204 32.94 54.74 5.72
C SER A 204 32.42 56.13 5.32
N VAL A 205 31.10 56.25 5.06
CA VAL A 205 30.42 57.52 4.76
C VAL A 205 30.52 58.49 5.94
N ARG A 206 30.34 58.02 7.17
CA ARG A 206 30.51 58.83 8.40
C ARG A 206 31.93 59.40 8.52
N LYS A 207 32.96 58.60 8.22
CA LYS A 207 34.36 59.04 8.18
C LYS A 207 34.60 60.06 7.07
N ALA A 208 34.09 59.81 5.86
CA ALA A 208 34.18 60.74 4.73
C ALA A 208 33.53 62.10 5.04
N ASN A 209 32.31 62.10 5.59
CA ASN A 209 31.60 63.31 6.00
C ASN A 209 32.38 64.07 7.08
N SER A 210 32.90 63.40 8.12
CA SER A 210 33.71 64.08 9.15
C SER A 210 34.97 64.75 8.60
N ARG A 211 35.56 64.23 7.51
CA ARG A 211 36.66 64.87 6.78
C ARG A 211 36.18 66.06 5.93
N ILE A 212 35.02 65.95 5.28
CA ILE A 212 34.38 67.05 4.56
C ILE A 212 34.07 68.21 5.52
N ASP A 213 33.62 67.93 6.74
CA ASP A 213 33.35 68.94 7.78
C ASP A 213 34.62 69.52 8.41
N GLY A 214 35.76 68.81 8.35
CA GLY A 214 37.09 69.39 8.57
C GLY A 214 37.44 70.42 7.49
N LEU A 215 37.46 69.97 6.24
CA LEU A 215 37.79 70.82 5.08
C LEU A 215 36.85 72.03 4.95
N ARG A 216 35.56 71.89 5.27
CA ARG A 216 34.60 73.01 5.31
C ARG A 216 35.00 74.08 6.33
N ARG A 217 35.44 73.68 7.53
CA ARG A 217 35.92 74.60 8.56
C ARG A 217 37.22 75.29 8.14
N GLU A 218 38.17 74.54 7.59
CA GLU A 218 39.41 75.08 7.02
C GLU A 218 39.13 76.11 5.92
N ILE A 219 38.19 75.84 5.00
CA ILE A 219 37.74 76.77 3.96
C ILE A 219 37.11 78.04 4.57
N THR A 220 36.31 77.92 5.64
CA THR A 220 35.76 79.12 6.31
C THR A 220 36.84 79.96 7.00
N SER A 221 37.82 79.33 7.66
CA SER A 221 38.94 80.05 8.27
C SER A 221 39.87 80.68 7.23
N ALA A 222 40.11 80.01 6.11
CA ALA A 222 40.87 80.58 4.99
C ALA A 222 40.17 81.81 4.38
N LYS A 223 38.83 81.77 4.25
CA LYS A 223 38.04 82.95 3.81
C LYS A 223 38.10 84.10 4.81
N GLN A 224 38.01 83.82 6.11
CA GLN A 224 38.18 84.84 7.17
C GLN A 224 39.57 85.48 7.11
N LEU A 225 40.62 84.67 6.97
CA LEU A 225 41.99 85.15 6.85
C LEU A 225 42.20 85.94 5.55
N GLN A 226 41.58 85.53 4.44
CA GLN A 226 41.56 86.31 3.19
C GLN A 226 40.88 87.67 3.39
N THR A 227 39.76 87.75 4.12
CA THR A 227 39.12 89.05 4.41
C THR A 227 39.98 89.93 5.31
N MET A 228 40.64 89.39 6.33
CA MET A 228 41.59 90.19 7.14
C MET A 228 42.79 90.66 6.30
N LEU A 229 43.32 89.80 5.44
CA LEU A 229 44.44 90.14 4.56
C LEU A 229 44.06 91.27 3.60
N MET A 230 42.85 91.24 3.02
CA MET A 230 42.32 92.33 2.20
C MET A 230 42.21 93.65 2.99
N THR A 231 41.77 93.61 4.26
CA THR A 231 41.76 94.80 5.13
C THR A 231 43.17 95.35 5.34
N THR A 232 44.13 94.48 5.70
CA THR A 232 45.53 94.91 5.89
C THR A 232 46.19 95.40 4.61
N TYR A 233 45.77 94.94 3.43
CA TYR A 233 46.23 95.51 2.15
C TYR A 233 45.72 96.94 1.97
N SER A 234 44.43 97.22 2.23
CA SER A 234 43.93 98.60 2.20
C SER A 234 44.56 99.50 3.26
N ASP A 235 44.93 98.96 4.44
CA ASP A 235 45.64 99.71 5.48
C ASP A 235 47.08 100.03 5.05
N VAL A 236 47.78 99.09 4.39
CA VAL A 236 49.13 99.29 3.85
C VAL A 236 49.12 100.24 2.66
N ASP A 237 48.15 100.15 1.75
CA ASP A 237 47.99 101.10 0.66
C ASP A 237 47.77 102.52 1.21
N ALA A 238 46.95 102.70 2.25
CA ALA A 238 46.76 103.99 2.92
C ALA A 238 48.08 104.53 3.50
N LEU A 239 48.81 103.71 4.28
CA LEU A 239 50.12 104.07 4.84
C LEU A 239 51.18 104.39 3.77
N GLN A 240 51.13 103.73 2.61
CA GLN A 240 52.06 104.00 1.51
C GLN A 240 51.75 105.33 0.82
N ASN A 241 50.48 105.72 0.69
CA ASN A 241 50.09 107.06 0.22
C ASN A 241 50.54 108.16 1.22
N GLU A 242 50.41 107.92 2.53
CA GLU A 242 50.94 108.82 3.56
C GLU A 242 52.48 108.93 3.49
N MET A 243 53.17 107.81 3.25
CA MET A 243 54.64 107.79 3.10
C MET A 243 55.09 108.53 1.85
N GLU A 244 54.41 108.39 0.71
CA GLU A 244 54.76 109.09 -0.52
C GLU A 244 54.70 110.61 -0.34
N PHE A 245 53.65 111.11 0.32
CA PHE A 245 53.50 112.51 0.74
C PHE A 245 54.67 113.01 1.61
N ILE A 246 55.16 112.19 2.55
CA ILE A 246 56.36 112.51 3.35
C ILE A 246 57.62 112.54 2.48
N THR A 247 57.81 111.58 1.56
CA THR A 247 59.00 111.59 0.69
C THR A 247 59.01 112.75 -0.31
N GLU A 248 57.85 113.26 -0.72
CA GLU A 248 57.75 114.47 -1.53
C GLU A 248 58.27 115.70 -0.75
N ALA A 249 57.94 115.78 0.54
CA ALA A 249 58.47 116.80 1.44
C ALA A 249 59.99 116.63 1.70
N GLU A 250 60.51 115.40 1.84
CA GLU A 250 61.95 115.17 2.01
C GLU A 250 62.78 115.48 0.75
N LYS A 251 62.27 115.15 -0.46
CA LYS A 251 62.96 115.44 -1.74
C LYS A 251 63.17 116.96 -1.93
N SER A 252 62.31 117.79 -1.34
CA SER A 252 62.47 119.25 -1.29
C SER A 252 63.73 119.71 -0.52
N TYR A 253 64.23 118.89 0.41
CA TYR A 253 65.23 119.30 1.40
C TYR A 253 66.68 118.86 1.08
N ARG A 254 66.89 117.90 0.16
CA ARG A 254 68.14 117.10 0.11
C ARG A 254 68.98 117.27 -1.16
N LYS A 255 69.13 118.50 -1.67
CA LYS A 255 69.88 118.80 -2.92
C LYS A 255 71.04 119.80 -2.73
N THR A 256 72.06 119.44 -1.95
CA THR A 256 73.29 120.28 -1.83
C THR A 256 74.56 119.51 -1.39
N TYR A 257 75.67 119.73 -2.14
CA TYR A 257 77.11 119.60 -1.81
C TYR A 257 77.93 118.26 -1.79
N LEU A 258 78.93 118.21 -2.72
CA LEU A 258 80.38 117.84 -2.61
C LEU A 258 80.99 116.42 -2.86
N VAL A 259 82.32 116.40 -3.14
CA VAL A 259 83.06 115.54 -4.13
C VAL A 259 84.62 115.45 -3.87
N GLU A 260 85.32 114.38 -4.36
CA GLU A 260 86.81 114.18 -4.64
C GLU A 260 87.86 113.91 -3.49
N ALA A 261 89.15 113.47 -3.64
CA ALA A 261 90.12 113.16 -4.76
C ALA A 261 91.16 111.98 -4.49
N THR A 262 92.46 112.07 -4.89
CA THR A 262 93.57 111.02 -4.89
C THR A 262 94.99 111.65 -4.65
N GLY A 263 96.21 111.02 -4.60
CA GLY A 263 96.79 109.64 -4.72
C GLY A 263 98.35 109.65 -5.03
N ARG A 264 99.02 108.47 -5.28
CA ARG A 264 100.40 108.23 -5.90
C ARG A 264 101.69 108.32 -5.00
N MET A 265 102.95 107.84 -5.27
CA MET A 265 103.66 106.87 -6.22
C MET A 265 105.21 106.68 -5.92
N GLN A 266 105.87 105.58 -6.41
CA GLN A 266 107.34 105.36 -6.77
C GLN A 266 108.49 105.42 -5.71
N GLU A 267 109.82 105.19 -5.95
CA GLU A 267 110.75 104.12 -6.53
C GLU A 267 112.27 104.54 -6.25
N GLU A 268 113.47 103.97 -6.58
CA GLU A 268 114.07 102.89 -7.45
C GLU A 268 115.58 102.57 -7.02
N GLN A 269 116.33 101.61 -7.65
CA GLN A 269 117.83 101.32 -7.62
C GLN A 269 118.49 100.76 -6.32
N GLU A 270 119.67 100.08 -6.19
CA GLU A 270 120.89 99.60 -6.94
C GLU A 270 122.07 100.58 -7.29
N THR A 271 123.37 100.20 -7.48
CA THR A 271 124.07 99.19 -8.34
C THR A 271 125.45 98.71 -7.78
N ASP A 272 125.70 97.40 -7.61
CA ASP A 272 127.06 96.78 -7.40
C ASP A 272 127.21 95.43 -8.15
N ILE A 273 126.96 95.48 -9.46
CA ILE A 273 126.17 94.42 -10.12
C ILE A 273 126.88 93.77 -11.32
N SER A 274 127.88 92.92 -11.07
CA SER A 274 128.40 92.02 -12.14
C SER A 274 128.76 90.61 -11.66
N LEU A 275 129.77 90.44 -10.80
CA LEU A 275 130.02 89.11 -10.20
C LEU A 275 128.95 88.78 -9.16
N LEU A 276 128.59 89.79 -8.35
CA LEU A 276 127.35 89.81 -7.57
C LEU A 276 126.12 89.61 -8.47
N ARG A 277 126.10 90.04 -9.74
CA ARG A 277 124.98 89.74 -10.66
C ARG A 277 124.89 88.25 -11.00
N SER A 278 126.00 87.53 -11.19
CA SER A 278 125.95 86.08 -11.48
C SER A 278 125.52 85.29 -10.25
N THR A 279 126.14 85.51 -9.09
CA THR A 279 125.75 84.80 -7.86
C THR A 279 124.37 85.22 -7.35
N LYS A 280 123.94 86.47 -7.58
CA LYS A 280 122.54 86.90 -7.36
C LYS A 280 121.61 86.34 -8.43
N ALA A 281 122.02 86.12 -9.68
CA ALA A 281 121.18 85.48 -10.69
C ALA A 281 121.00 83.98 -10.41
N GLU A 282 122.03 83.29 -9.91
CA GLU A 282 121.95 81.91 -9.42
C GLU A 282 121.13 81.82 -8.12
N LEU A 283 121.30 82.77 -7.19
CA LEU A 283 120.48 82.88 -5.97
C LEU A 283 119.02 83.19 -6.30
N GLU A 284 118.75 84.13 -7.20
CA GLU A 284 117.40 84.48 -7.65
C GLU A 284 116.80 83.36 -8.52
N ALA A 285 117.59 82.63 -9.31
CA ALA A 285 117.13 81.42 -9.99
C ALA A 285 116.73 80.33 -8.99
N ALA A 286 117.59 80.00 -8.02
CA ALA A 286 117.27 79.02 -6.97
C ALA A 286 116.12 79.48 -6.05
N LYS A 287 115.95 80.80 -5.86
CA LYS A 287 114.82 81.40 -5.13
C LYS A 287 113.54 81.39 -5.95
N ASN A 288 113.62 81.55 -7.27
CA ASN A 288 112.50 81.41 -8.20
C ASN A 288 112.07 79.93 -8.29
N GLU A 289 113.00 78.99 -8.44
CA GLU A 289 112.74 77.54 -8.32
C GLU A 289 112.14 77.18 -6.95
N LEU A 290 112.66 77.75 -5.85
CA LEU A 290 112.06 77.59 -4.53
C LEU A 290 110.66 78.23 -4.42
N SER A 291 110.33 79.22 -5.25
CA SER A 291 108.96 79.77 -5.33
C SER A 291 108.05 78.90 -6.18
N THR A 292 108.49 78.38 -7.34
CA THR A 292 107.69 77.46 -8.16
C THR A 292 107.45 76.15 -7.42
N VAL A 293 108.44 75.59 -6.73
CA VAL A 293 108.29 74.40 -5.86
C VAL A 293 107.31 74.66 -4.71
N LYS A 294 107.24 75.88 -4.16
CA LYS A 294 106.21 76.25 -3.16
C LYS A 294 104.83 76.34 -3.78
N GLU A 295 104.70 76.98 -4.94
CA GLU A 295 103.43 77.05 -5.66
C GLU A 295 102.93 75.67 -6.10
N GLU A 296 103.82 74.79 -6.57
CA GLU A 296 103.53 73.39 -6.89
C GLU A 296 103.15 72.60 -5.64
N GLY A 297 103.81 72.87 -4.50
CA GLY A 297 103.40 72.34 -3.20
C GLY A 297 101.98 72.76 -2.78
N TYR A 298 101.58 74.01 -3.05
CA TYR A 298 100.22 74.49 -2.82
C TYR A 298 99.23 73.87 -3.82
N LYS A 299 99.55 73.82 -5.12
CA LYS A 299 98.74 73.17 -6.17
C LYS A 299 98.49 71.70 -5.84
N LEU A 300 99.53 70.96 -5.41
CA LEU A 300 99.43 69.58 -4.96
C LEU A 300 98.58 69.45 -3.68
N MET A 301 98.67 70.42 -2.76
CA MET A 301 97.82 70.44 -1.56
C MET A 301 96.35 70.64 -1.92
N ASP A 302 96.04 71.57 -2.84
CA ASP A 302 94.69 71.81 -3.37
C ASP A 302 94.15 70.59 -4.14
N GLU A 303 94.97 69.92 -4.95
CA GLU A 303 94.63 68.66 -5.63
C GLU A 303 94.34 67.54 -4.62
N MET A 304 95.18 67.37 -3.59
CA MET A 304 94.92 66.42 -2.50
C MET A 304 93.65 66.77 -1.71
N ASP A 305 93.34 68.06 -1.56
CA ASP A 305 92.11 68.55 -0.94
C ASP A 305 90.89 68.23 -1.82
N GLY A 306 91.02 68.39 -3.14
CA GLY A 306 90.05 67.99 -4.15
C GLY A 306 89.78 66.48 -4.12
N ILE A 307 90.83 65.66 -4.15
CA ILE A 307 90.74 64.19 -4.07
C ILE A 307 90.09 63.75 -2.75
N ARG A 308 90.40 64.40 -1.61
CA ARG A 308 89.72 64.15 -0.34
C ARG A 308 88.24 64.52 -0.38
N LYS A 309 87.87 65.64 -1.02
CA LYS A 309 86.47 66.04 -1.23
C LYS A 309 85.73 65.06 -2.14
N GLU A 310 86.36 64.54 -3.20
CA GLU A 310 85.77 63.49 -4.05
C GLU A 310 85.64 62.15 -3.33
N LEU A 311 86.63 61.73 -2.53
CA LEU A 311 86.52 60.50 -1.73
C LEU A 311 85.33 60.53 -0.76
N ILE A 312 85.06 61.69 -0.15
CA ILE A 312 83.87 61.89 0.68
C ILE A 312 82.60 61.82 -0.19
N ARG A 313 82.52 62.56 -1.30
CA ARG A 313 81.37 62.50 -2.23
C ARG A 313 81.08 61.09 -2.76
N ILE A 314 82.12 60.30 -3.04
CA ILE A 314 82.02 58.91 -3.50
C ILE A 314 81.53 57.99 -2.37
N ALA A 315 81.99 58.21 -1.12
CA ALA A 315 81.51 57.46 0.04
C ALA A 315 80.01 57.76 0.32
N ASP A 316 79.63 59.03 0.35
CA ASP A 316 78.24 59.48 0.55
C ASP A 316 77.32 58.97 -0.57
N GLY A 317 77.74 59.11 -1.83
CA GLY A 317 77.00 58.61 -2.99
C GLY A 317 76.87 57.08 -3.01
N LYS A 318 77.90 56.36 -2.55
CA LYS A 318 77.84 54.90 -2.35
C LYS A 318 76.85 54.52 -1.26
N GLU A 319 76.82 55.24 -0.14
CA GLU A 319 75.82 54.96 0.91
C GLU A 319 74.41 55.28 0.42
N GLN A 320 74.19 56.43 -0.21
CA GLN A 320 72.91 56.84 -0.78
C GLN A 320 72.40 55.83 -1.81
N SER A 321 73.27 55.34 -2.70
CA SER A 321 72.98 54.25 -3.64
C SER A 321 72.59 52.95 -2.91
N SER A 322 73.29 52.59 -1.84
CA SER A 322 72.95 51.40 -1.04
C SER A 322 71.60 51.51 -0.31
N ARG A 323 71.24 52.71 0.16
CA ARG A 323 69.94 53.01 0.77
C ARG A 323 68.83 52.98 -0.28
N ALA A 324 69.04 53.59 -1.44
CA ALA A 324 68.12 53.54 -2.57
C ALA A 324 67.86 52.10 -3.03
N LYS A 325 68.90 51.27 -3.12
CA LYS A 325 68.76 49.85 -3.47
C LYS A 325 67.95 49.07 -2.44
N LYS A 326 68.20 49.22 -1.13
CA LYS A 326 67.37 48.57 -0.08
C LYS A 326 65.89 48.97 -0.18
N ASN A 327 65.61 50.22 -0.57
CA ASN A 327 64.24 50.70 -0.79
C ASN A 327 63.61 50.12 -2.06
N SER A 328 64.36 49.91 -3.15
CA SER A 328 63.85 49.21 -4.33
C SER A 328 63.64 47.72 -4.09
N ASP A 329 64.55 47.07 -3.36
CA ASP A 329 64.51 45.64 -3.09
C ASP A 329 63.32 45.29 -2.18
N SER A 330 63.09 46.05 -1.10
CA SER A 330 61.90 45.89 -0.24
C SER A 330 60.57 46.26 -0.93
N SER A 331 60.59 47.21 -1.87
CA SER A 331 59.44 47.49 -2.75
C SER A 331 59.16 46.30 -3.69
N PHE A 332 60.20 45.69 -4.25
CA PHE A 332 60.11 44.50 -5.10
C PHE A 332 59.59 43.28 -4.33
N GLU A 333 60.06 43.02 -3.11
CA GLU A 333 59.50 41.99 -2.21
C GLU A 333 58.02 42.25 -1.89
N THR A 334 57.66 43.50 -1.63
CA THR A 334 56.28 43.93 -1.38
C THR A 334 55.38 43.74 -2.62
N LEU A 335 55.92 43.90 -3.82
CA LEU A 335 55.21 43.62 -5.08
C LEU A 335 55.12 42.12 -5.36
N ASN A 336 56.20 41.36 -5.15
CA ASN A 336 56.23 39.92 -5.39
C ASN A 336 55.30 39.15 -4.42
N THR A 337 55.26 39.55 -3.15
CA THR A 337 54.29 38.98 -2.18
C THR A 337 52.84 39.34 -2.51
N LYS A 338 52.57 40.49 -3.17
CA LYS A 338 51.23 40.81 -3.73
C LYS A 338 50.94 39.96 -4.97
N LEU A 339 51.92 39.76 -5.85
CA LEU A 339 51.80 38.93 -7.05
C LEU A 339 51.43 37.49 -6.69
N HIS A 340 52.19 36.84 -5.80
CA HIS A 340 51.88 35.48 -5.34
C HIS A 340 50.49 35.39 -4.69
N LYS A 341 50.10 36.37 -3.86
CA LYS A 341 48.73 36.43 -3.29
C LYS A 341 47.64 36.60 -4.35
N ALA A 342 47.91 37.27 -5.46
CA ALA A 342 46.99 37.37 -6.59
C ALA A 342 46.93 36.06 -7.38
N MET A 343 48.07 35.41 -7.62
CA MET A 343 48.15 34.11 -8.31
C MET A 343 47.37 33.02 -7.57
N SER A 344 47.60 32.83 -6.26
CA SER A 344 46.87 31.82 -5.48
C SER A 344 45.36 32.09 -5.40
N LYS A 345 44.95 33.37 -5.43
CA LYS A 345 43.53 33.74 -5.57
C LYS A 345 42.98 33.35 -6.94
N LEU A 346 43.71 33.64 -8.02
CA LEU A 346 43.32 33.28 -9.39
C LEU A 346 43.21 31.76 -9.58
N GLU A 347 44.15 30.97 -9.05
CA GLU A 347 44.06 29.51 -9.04
C GLU A 347 42.82 29.04 -8.26
N SER A 348 42.58 29.58 -7.06
CA SER A 348 41.39 29.21 -6.28
C SER A 348 40.10 29.52 -7.04
N ALA A 349 40.02 30.68 -7.71
CA ALA A 349 38.89 31.06 -8.56
C ALA A 349 38.72 30.11 -9.76
N SER A 350 39.79 29.77 -10.48
CA SER A 350 39.69 28.83 -11.60
C SER A 350 39.34 27.39 -11.16
N THR A 351 39.69 26.98 -9.94
CA THR A 351 39.19 25.71 -9.39
C THR A 351 37.71 25.77 -8.98
N ALA A 352 37.17 26.95 -8.66
CA ALA A 352 35.74 27.15 -8.39
C ALA A 352 34.94 27.22 -9.70
N GLU A 353 35.44 27.95 -10.69
CA GLU A 353 34.94 28.01 -12.09
C GLU A 353 34.76 26.60 -12.67
N LYS A 354 35.82 25.77 -12.68
CA LYS A 354 35.76 24.38 -13.16
C LYS A 354 34.76 23.49 -12.40
N ARG A 355 34.42 23.82 -11.14
CA ARG A 355 33.36 23.13 -10.38
C ARG A 355 31.98 23.63 -10.79
N ALA A 356 31.82 24.93 -11.03
CA ALA A 356 30.59 25.52 -11.56
C ALA A 356 30.28 24.96 -12.96
N ASP A 357 31.27 24.87 -13.86
CA ASP A 357 31.13 24.25 -15.18
C ASP A 357 30.65 22.79 -15.08
N ALA A 358 31.24 22.01 -14.17
CA ALA A 358 30.82 20.62 -13.94
C ALA A 358 29.38 20.53 -13.39
N ILE A 359 28.97 21.47 -12.53
CA ILE A 359 27.59 21.56 -12.05
C ILE A 359 26.64 21.94 -13.19
N VAL A 360 26.98 22.91 -14.05
CA VAL A 360 26.19 23.29 -15.23
C VAL A 360 26.08 22.15 -16.25
N ALA A 361 27.15 21.37 -16.46
CA ALA A 361 27.12 20.17 -17.28
C ALA A 361 26.17 19.10 -16.71
N ASN A 362 26.22 18.86 -15.39
CA ASN A 362 25.31 17.91 -14.74
C ASN A 362 23.84 18.38 -14.78
N LEU A 363 23.57 19.67 -14.55
CA LEU A 363 22.22 20.25 -14.61
C LEU A 363 21.64 20.23 -16.02
N SER A 364 22.45 20.54 -17.04
CA SER A 364 21.99 20.46 -18.44
C SER A 364 21.74 19.02 -18.91
N ALA A 365 22.54 18.06 -18.46
CA ALA A 365 22.25 16.63 -18.68
C ALA A 365 20.96 16.19 -17.97
N ALA A 366 20.71 16.62 -16.73
CA ALA A 366 19.47 16.33 -16.01
C ALA A 366 18.24 16.94 -16.69
N LEU A 367 18.33 18.18 -17.19
CA LEU A 367 17.26 18.82 -17.97
C LEU A 367 16.98 18.10 -19.29
N GLN A 368 18.01 17.62 -20.00
CA GLN A 368 17.85 16.81 -21.20
C GLN A 368 17.17 15.46 -20.91
N GLN A 369 17.53 14.80 -19.79
CA GLN A 369 16.87 13.57 -19.36
C GLN A 369 15.39 13.82 -19.07
N LEU A 370 15.06 14.79 -18.21
CA LEU A 370 13.68 15.17 -17.88
C LEU A 370 12.86 15.54 -19.13
N GLN A 371 13.45 16.25 -20.11
CA GLN A 371 12.77 16.56 -21.36
C GLN A 371 12.49 15.30 -22.19
N SER A 372 13.41 14.33 -22.22
CA SER A 372 13.19 13.04 -22.87
C SER A 372 12.13 12.17 -22.18
N ASP A 373 12.06 12.23 -20.84
CA ASP A 373 11.07 11.53 -20.03
C ASP A 373 9.66 12.15 -20.20
N ILE A 374 9.58 13.49 -20.24
CA ILE A 374 8.35 14.23 -20.59
C ILE A 374 7.85 13.83 -21.99
N ASP A 375 8.74 13.72 -22.97
CA ASP A 375 8.36 13.31 -24.33
C ASP A 375 8.06 11.80 -24.44
N ALA A 376 8.57 10.96 -23.55
CA ALA A 376 8.12 9.58 -23.39
C ALA A 376 6.70 9.50 -22.81
N ALA A 377 6.46 10.16 -21.68
CA ALA A 377 5.15 10.20 -21.01
C ALA A 377 4.03 10.75 -21.90
N LYS A 378 4.32 11.74 -22.78
CA LYS A 378 3.37 12.20 -23.80
C LYS A 378 2.95 11.09 -24.76
N ARG A 379 3.90 10.34 -25.32
CA ARG A 379 3.60 9.24 -26.27
C ARG A 379 2.83 8.11 -25.58
N GLU A 380 3.16 7.80 -24.34
CA GLU A 380 2.42 6.81 -23.55
C GLU A 380 0.99 7.28 -23.26
N ALA A 381 0.78 8.56 -22.91
CA ALA A 381 -0.55 9.13 -22.74
C ALA A 381 -1.35 9.17 -24.06
N GLU A 382 -0.71 9.43 -25.19
CA GLU A 382 -1.31 9.36 -26.53
C GLU A 382 -1.80 7.94 -26.84
N LEU A 383 -0.93 6.93 -26.67
CA LEU A 383 -1.25 5.51 -26.86
C LEU A 383 -2.38 5.04 -25.93
N VAL A 384 -2.33 5.37 -24.64
CA VAL A 384 -3.43 5.08 -23.69
C VAL A 384 -4.72 5.78 -24.11
N SER A 385 -4.66 6.97 -24.71
CA SER A 385 -5.85 7.62 -25.29
C SER A 385 -6.40 6.86 -26.50
N GLU A 386 -5.58 6.15 -27.27
CA GLU A 386 -6.01 5.34 -28.41
C GLU A 386 -6.58 3.99 -27.97
N GLU A 387 -5.90 3.30 -27.05
CA GLU A 387 -6.40 2.06 -26.42
C GLU A 387 -7.73 2.28 -25.70
N THR A 388 -7.87 3.37 -24.93
CA THR A 388 -9.15 3.69 -24.27
C THR A 388 -10.27 4.08 -25.24
N LYS A 389 -9.96 4.64 -26.42
CA LYS A 389 -10.95 4.80 -27.51
C LYS A 389 -11.35 3.45 -28.11
N ALA A 390 -10.39 2.55 -28.36
CA ALA A 390 -10.65 1.22 -28.89
C ALA A 390 -11.52 0.38 -27.94
N LEU A 391 -11.15 0.32 -26.66
CA LEU A 391 -11.91 -0.35 -25.60
C LEU A 391 -13.32 0.25 -25.42
N ARG A 392 -13.49 1.57 -25.61
CA ARG A 392 -14.81 2.21 -25.59
C ARG A 392 -15.70 1.77 -26.77
N MET A 393 -15.11 1.56 -27.95
CA MET A 393 -15.86 1.03 -29.11
C MET A 393 -16.23 -0.45 -28.93
N GLU A 394 -15.36 -1.26 -28.33
CA GLU A 394 -15.64 -2.69 -28.08
C GLU A 394 -16.66 -2.89 -26.94
N THR A 395 -16.56 -2.12 -25.86
CA THR A 395 -17.55 -2.11 -24.77
C THR A 395 -18.93 -1.62 -25.27
N GLU A 396 -18.99 -0.64 -26.16
CA GLU A 396 -20.24 -0.22 -26.79
C GLU A 396 -20.83 -1.30 -27.72
N LYS A 397 -20.00 -1.94 -28.55
CA LYS A 397 -20.42 -3.04 -29.43
C LYS A 397 -20.98 -4.22 -28.62
N THR A 398 -20.34 -4.59 -27.52
CA THR A 398 -20.81 -5.66 -26.63
C THR A 398 -22.04 -5.26 -25.82
N ARG A 399 -22.19 -3.97 -25.46
CA ARG A 399 -23.42 -3.40 -24.87
C ARG A 399 -24.62 -3.54 -25.82
N MET A 400 -24.47 -3.17 -27.09
CA MET A 400 -25.51 -3.29 -28.12
C MET A 400 -25.86 -4.75 -28.43
N TYR A 401 -24.87 -5.66 -28.47
CA TYR A 401 -25.13 -7.10 -28.59
C TYR A 401 -25.87 -7.66 -27.38
N THR A 402 -25.53 -7.22 -26.16
CA THR A 402 -26.23 -7.62 -24.93
C THR A 402 -27.66 -7.08 -24.90
N GLN A 403 -27.90 -5.87 -25.41
CA GLN A 403 -29.22 -5.27 -25.47
C GLN A 403 -30.16 -6.01 -26.44
N SER A 404 -29.71 -6.26 -27.67
CA SER A 404 -30.47 -7.06 -28.65
C SER A 404 -30.70 -8.52 -28.22
N LEU A 405 -29.80 -9.11 -27.41
CA LEU A 405 -30.04 -10.39 -26.77
C LEU A 405 -31.12 -10.32 -25.67
N LYS A 406 -31.24 -9.23 -24.92
CA LYS A 406 -32.30 -9.02 -23.92
C LYS A 406 -33.66 -8.80 -24.56
N GLU A 407 -33.71 -7.99 -25.61
CA GLU A 407 -34.92 -7.71 -26.39
C GLU A 407 -35.51 -9.02 -26.93
N ARG A 408 -34.68 -9.83 -27.61
CA ARG A 408 -35.09 -11.16 -28.10
C ARG A 408 -35.44 -12.16 -27.00
N LEU A 409 -34.88 -12.02 -25.80
CA LEU A 409 -35.28 -12.83 -24.64
C LEU A 409 -36.67 -12.42 -24.14
N GLN A 410 -36.96 -11.11 -24.11
CA GLN A 410 -38.27 -10.59 -23.73
C GLN A 410 -39.35 -11.00 -24.75
N GLU A 411 -39.08 -10.86 -26.05
CA GLU A 411 -39.96 -11.36 -27.13
C GLU A 411 -40.33 -12.84 -26.90
N ALA A 412 -39.33 -13.70 -26.69
CA ALA A 412 -39.55 -15.13 -26.44
C ALA A 412 -40.29 -15.42 -25.11
N MET A 413 -40.19 -14.55 -24.10
CA MET A 413 -40.96 -14.65 -22.86
C MET A 413 -42.42 -14.22 -23.05
N GLU A 414 -42.68 -13.19 -23.86
CA GLU A 414 -44.03 -12.75 -24.22
C GLU A 414 -44.74 -13.80 -25.10
N GLU A 415 -44.05 -14.33 -26.12
CA GLU A 415 -44.51 -15.50 -26.89
C GLU A 415 -44.87 -16.68 -25.97
N LEU A 416 -43.96 -17.12 -25.10
CA LEU A 416 -44.20 -18.22 -24.16
C LEU A 416 -45.41 -17.98 -23.25
N ASN A 417 -45.65 -16.73 -22.83
CA ASN A 417 -46.81 -16.40 -22.01
C ASN A 417 -48.12 -16.43 -22.81
N THR A 418 -48.13 -15.97 -24.06
CA THR A 418 -49.31 -16.13 -24.94
C THR A 418 -49.61 -17.60 -25.26
N VAL A 419 -48.58 -18.43 -25.48
CA VAL A 419 -48.73 -19.88 -25.68
C VAL A 419 -49.31 -20.55 -24.43
N LYS A 420 -48.82 -20.22 -23.23
CA LYS A 420 -49.39 -20.73 -21.96
C LYS A 420 -50.83 -20.30 -21.75
N ALA A 421 -51.20 -19.08 -22.13
CA ALA A 421 -52.59 -18.61 -22.04
C ALA A 421 -53.49 -19.38 -23.02
N ALA A 422 -53.03 -19.63 -24.24
CA ALA A 422 -53.74 -20.47 -25.21
C ALA A 422 -53.87 -21.94 -24.75
N GLU A 423 -52.82 -22.51 -24.15
CA GLU A 423 -52.83 -23.86 -23.55
C GLU A 423 -53.84 -23.96 -22.40
N ALA A 424 -53.84 -22.98 -21.49
CA ALA A 424 -54.79 -22.92 -20.38
C ALA A 424 -56.24 -22.82 -20.88
N ASN A 425 -56.51 -21.93 -21.85
CA ASN A 425 -57.84 -21.80 -22.46
C ASN A 425 -58.29 -23.11 -23.12
N ALA A 426 -57.43 -23.77 -23.89
CA ALA A 426 -57.74 -25.05 -24.53
C ALA A 426 -58.00 -26.18 -23.50
N LEU A 427 -57.30 -26.18 -22.36
CA LEU A 427 -57.56 -27.11 -21.26
C LEU A 427 -58.91 -26.84 -20.59
N ASP A 428 -59.34 -25.59 -20.47
CA ASP A 428 -60.65 -25.22 -19.91
C ASP A 428 -61.81 -25.46 -20.90
N GLU A 429 -61.61 -25.26 -22.20
CA GLU A 429 -62.55 -25.70 -23.24
C GLU A 429 -62.75 -27.23 -23.21
N LEU A 430 -61.66 -28.00 -23.09
CA LEU A 430 -61.73 -29.46 -22.96
C LEU A 430 -62.48 -29.89 -21.69
N LYS A 431 -62.25 -29.23 -20.55
CA LYS A 431 -63.05 -29.46 -19.33
C LYS A 431 -64.53 -29.20 -19.60
N ALA A 432 -64.88 -28.04 -20.14
CA ALA A 432 -66.27 -27.66 -20.43
C ALA A 432 -66.99 -28.67 -21.35
N ILE A 433 -66.30 -29.21 -22.36
CA ILE A 433 -66.81 -30.26 -23.24
C ILE A 433 -66.96 -31.60 -22.50
N THR A 434 -66.00 -32.00 -21.67
CA THR A 434 -66.15 -33.22 -20.86
C THR A 434 -67.32 -33.10 -19.87
N GLU A 435 -67.51 -31.95 -19.25
CA GLU A 435 -68.64 -31.67 -18.37
C GLU A 435 -69.98 -31.60 -19.10
N SER A 436 -70.04 -31.03 -20.32
CA SER A 436 -71.28 -31.00 -21.11
C SER A 436 -71.67 -32.41 -21.53
N THR A 437 -70.74 -33.21 -22.07
CA THR A 437 -71.02 -34.60 -22.44
C THR A 437 -71.33 -35.49 -21.23
N MET A 438 -70.84 -35.18 -20.03
CA MET A 438 -71.28 -35.84 -18.79
C MET A 438 -72.71 -35.44 -18.39
N ARG A 439 -73.05 -34.14 -18.47
CA ARG A 439 -74.41 -33.64 -18.22
C ARG A 439 -75.41 -34.20 -19.23
N GLU A 440 -75.08 -34.23 -20.52
CA GLU A 440 -75.88 -34.81 -21.60
C GLU A 440 -76.10 -36.33 -21.41
N ARG A 441 -75.09 -37.07 -20.96
CA ARG A 441 -75.24 -38.50 -20.59
C ARG A 441 -76.14 -38.68 -19.37
N ALA A 442 -75.97 -37.88 -18.33
CA ALA A 442 -76.83 -37.94 -17.13
C ALA A 442 -78.28 -37.60 -17.48
N ILE A 443 -78.50 -36.59 -18.32
CA ILE A 443 -79.78 -36.23 -18.95
C ILE A 443 -80.34 -37.45 -19.71
N SER A 444 -79.64 -37.98 -20.71
CA SER A 444 -80.10 -39.11 -21.52
C SER A 444 -80.46 -40.35 -20.69
N SER A 445 -79.73 -40.60 -19.60
CA SER A 445 -79.97 -41.71 -18.66
C SER A 445 -81.19 -41.54 -17.75
N ILE A 446 -81.85 -40.38 -17.72
CA ILE A 446 -83.11 -40.16 -17.00
C ILE A 446 -84.34 -40.54 -17.85
N TRP A 447 -84.28 -40.30 -19.16
CA TRP A 447 -85.39 -40.55 -20.09
C TRP A 447 -85.30 -41.87 -20.87
N SER A 448 -84.32 -42.72 -20.57
CA SER A 448 -84.15 -44.04 -21.23
C SER A 448 -84.17 -45.20 -20.23
N SER A 449 -85.00 -46.21 -20.51
CA SER A 449 -85.04 -47.48 -19.78
C SER A 449 -83.93 -48.46 -20.19
N THR A 450 -83.05 -48.05 -21.12
CA THR A 450 -81.99 -48.85 -21.73
C THR A 450 -80.65 -48.17 -21.52
N ILE A 451 -79.87 -48.62 -20.54
CA ILE A 451 -78.58 -48.01 -20.18
C ILE A 451 -77.52 -48.35 -21.23
N THR A 452 -77.20 -47.40 -22.11
CA THR A 452 -76.15 -47.53 -23.13
C THR A 452 -74.76 -47.22 -22.54
N ILE A 453 -74.10 -48.25 -22.02
CA ILE A 453 -72.76 -48.16 -21.40
C ILE A 453 -71.67 -47.99 -22.49
N SER A 454 -70.70 -47.10 -22.28
CA SER A 454 -69.55 -46.94 -23.19
C SER A 454 -68.71 -48.21 -23.27
N LYS A 455 -68.06 -48.50 -24.42
CA LYS A 455 -67.16 -49.66 -24.57
C LYS A 455 -66.08 -49.72 -23.47
N PHE A 456 -65.57 -48.56 -23.03
CA PHE A 456 -64.59 -48.49 -21.94
C PHE A 456 -65.20 -48.88 -20.58
N GLU A 457 -66.36 -48.31 -20.24
CA GLU A 457 -67.10 -48.60 -19.01
C GLU A 457 -67.56 -50.07 -18.98
N TYR A 458 -67.99 -50.62 -20.12
CA TYR A 458 -68.31 -52.04 -20.30
C TYR A 458 -67.11 -52.94 -19.99
N TYR A 459 -65.92 -52.64 -20.51
CA TYR A 459 -64.72 -53.42 -20.20
C TYR A 459 -64.30 -53.27 -18.74
N TYR A 460 -64.44 -52.07 -18.15
CA TYR A 460 -64.18 -51.83 -16.72
C TYR A 460 -65.12 -52.66 -15.83
N LEU A 461 -66.43 -52.56 -16.04
CA LEU A 461 -67.45 -53.30 -15.29
C LEU A 461 -67.35 -54.81 -15.51
N THR A 462 -67.06 -55.27 -16.73
CA THR A 462 -66.79 -56.69 -17.03
C THR A 462 -65.57 -57.21 -16.26
N LYS A 463 -64.50 -56.41 -16.15
CA LYS A 463 -63.31 -56.78 -15.38
C LYS A 463 -63.60 -56.84 -13.87
N GLN A 464 -64.41 -55.91 -13.36
CA GLN A 464 -64.86 -55.90 -11.97
C GLN A 464 -65.80 -57.08 -11.64
N ALA A 465 -66.70 -57.45 -12.56
CA ALA A 465 -67.57 -58.61 -12.44
C ALA A 465 -66.78 -59.93 -12.41
N LYS A 466 -65.74 -60.08 -13.25
CA LYS A 466 -64.83 -61.23 -13.21
C LYS A 466 -64.09 -61.33 -11.87
N ALA A 467 -63.59 -60.21 -11.34
CA ALA A 467 -62.95 -60.19 -10.02
C ALA A 467 -63.92 -60.58 -8.88
N ALA A 468 -65.20 -60.18 -8.98
CA ALA A 468 -66.24 -60.60 -8.04
C ALA A 468 -66.56 -62.10 -8.15
N GLN A 469 -66.62 -62.65 -9.37
CA GLN A 469 -66.82 -64.08 -9.61
C GLN A 469 -65.65 -64.91 -9.05
N GLU A 470 -64.40 -64.53 -9.31
CA GLU A 470 -63.23 -65.18 -8.70
C GLU A 470 -63.30 -65.24 -7.16
N VAL A 471 -63.84 -64.20 -6.52
CA VAL A 471 -64.04 -64.15 -5.07
C VAL A 471 -65.19 -65.04 -4.61
N ALA A 472 -66.21 -65.27 -5.45
CA ALA A 472 -67.26 -66.25 -5.20
C ALA A 472 -66.71 -67.69 -5.35
N ASP A 473 -65.98 -67.98 -6.43
CA ASP A 473 -65.39 -69.30 -6.69
C ASP A 473 -64.40 -69.68 -5.59
N LYS A 474 -63.55 -68.75 -5.14
CA LYS A 474 -62.64 -68.94 -3.99
C LYS A 474 -63.39 -69.21 -2.66
N LYS A 475 -64.63 -68.70 -2.49
CA LYS A 475 -65.48 -69.05 -1.34
C LYS A 475 -66.13 -70.42 -1.48
N VAL A 476 -66.56 -70.81 -2.69
CA VAL A 476 -67.12 -72.13 -2.97
C VAL A 476 -66.07 -73.23 -2.79
N ALA A 477 -64.88 -73.04 -3.37
CA ALA A 477 -63.75 -73.95 -3.18
C ALA A 477 -63.33 -74.09 -1.72
N ALA A 478 -63.33 -72.99 -0.95
CA ALA A 478 -63.13 -73.05 0.49
C ALA A 478 -64.22 -73.88 1.19
N ALA A 479 -65.51 -73.65 0.89
CA ALA A 479 -66.62 -74.41 1.47
C ALA A 479 -66.57 -75.91 1.12
N GLN A 480 -66.16 -76.26 -0.10
CA GLN A 480 -65.91 -77.64 -0.53
C GLN A 480 -64.77 -78.26 0.29
N ALA A 481 -63.66 -77.57 0.48
CA ALA A 481 -62.57 -78.03 1.34
C ALA A 481 -62.97 -78.18 2.82
N TRP A 482 -63.89 -77.35 3.35
CA TRP A 482 -64.47 -77.57 4.69
C TRP A 482 -65.35 -78.83 4.74
N ILE A 483 -66.13 -79.12 3.69
CA ILE A 483 -66.93 -80.35 3.58
C ILE A 483 -66.02 -81.58 3.47
N GLU A 484 -64.93 -81.50 2.71
CA GLU A 484 -63.97 -82.60 2.56
C GLU A 484 -63.16 -82.83 3.84
N ALA A 485 -62.76 -81.78 4.56
CA ALA A 485 -62.15 -81.91 5.88
C ALA A 485 -63.11 -82.55 6.90
N LEU A 486 -64.42 -82.28 6.82
CA LEU A 486 -65.42 -82.98 7.62
C LEU A 486 -65.57 -84.45 7.21
N LYS A 487 -65.63 -84.76 5.92
CA LYS A 487 -65.65 -86.16 5.43
C LYS A 487 -64.41 -86.94 5.87
N ALA A 488 -63.22 -86.33 5.78
CA ALA A 488 -61.97 -86.93 6.21
C ALA A 488 -61.95 -87.20 7.72
N LYS A 489 -62.39 -86.24 8.55
CA LYS A 489 -62.57 -86.43 9.99
C LYS A 489 -63.59 -87.52 10.31
N ASP A 490 -64.63 -87.67 9.49
CA ASP A 490 -65.66 -88.69 9.68
C ASP A 490 -65.21 -90.08 9.21
N GLN A 491 -64.31 -90.16 8.22
CA GLN A 491 -63.57 -91.37 7.89
C GLN A 491 -62.56 -91.72 8.99
N GLU A 492 -61.84 -90.74 9.57
CA GLU A 492 -60.97 -90.94 10.74
C GLU A 492 -61.76 -91.49 11.94
N ARG A 493 -62.97 -90.97 12.20
CA ARG A 493 -63.89 -91.51 13.21
C ARG A 493 -64.32 -92.95 12.92
N ARG A 494 -64.55 -93.31 11.65
CA ARG A 494 -64.88 -94.68 11.25
C ARG A 494 -63.70 -95.63 11.45
N MET A 495 -62.51 -95.28 10.95
CA MET A 495 -61.30 -96.09 11.13
C MET A 495 -61.01 -96.33 12.62
N LYS A 496 -61.17 -95.32 13.48
CA LYS A 496 -61.04 -95.46 14.94
C LYS A 496 -62.09 -96.40 15.56
N ALA A 497 -63.34 -96.33 15.11
CA ALA A 497 -64.40 -97.25 15.54
C ALA A 497 -64.25 -98.68 14.98
N GLU A 498 -63.40 -98.88 13.98
CA GLU A 498 -63.12 -100.18 13.35
C GLU A 498 -61.85 -100.84 13.93
N THR A 499 -60.95 -100.06 14.56
CA THR A 499 -59.79 -100.56 15.31
C THR A 499 -60.08 -100.95 16.76
N ASP A 500 -61.21 -100.55 17.34
CA ASP A 500 -61.66 -100.90 18.70
C ASP A 500 -62.89 -101.85 18.67
N PRO A 501 -62.74 -103.15 18.39
CA PRO A 501 -63.85 -104.08 18.19
C PRO A 501 -64.47 -104.58 19.51
N THR A 502 -64.91 -103.68 20.40
CA THR A 502 -65.76 -104.05 21.56
C THR A 502 -66.67 -102.88 21.97
N GLN A 503 -67.93 -103.20 22.33
CA GLN A 503 -69.01 -102.27 22.72
C GLN A 503 -69.69 -101.49 21.59
N SER A 504 -70.47 -102.20 20.78
CA SER A 504 -71.71 -101.65 20.24
C SER A 504 -72.84 -101.75 21.28
N TRP A 505 -73.53 -100.64 21.58
CA TRP A 505 -74.99 -100.48 21.83
C TRP A 505 -75.31 -99.07 22.40
N ALA A 506 -76.52 -98.57 22.13
CA ALA A 506 -77.20 -97.42 22.78
C ALA A 506 -76.60 -95.99 22.68
N LEU A 507 -76.77 -95.37 21.51
CA LEU A 507 -77.50 -94.09 21.30
C LEU A 507 -77.62 -93.10 22.51
N VAL A 508 -77.00 -91.90 22.48
CA VAL A 508 -77.42 -90.63 21.79
C VAL A 508 -78.46 -89.78 22.58
N PRO A 509 -78.34 -88.42 22.70
CA PRO A 509 -77.18 -87.53 22.56
C PRO A 509 -76.91 -86.64 23.79
N VAL A 510 -75.70 -86.04 23.86
CA VAL A 510 -75.45 -84.84 24.70
C VAL A 510 -75.38 -83.62 23.78
N GLU A 511 -76.46 -82.84 23.76
CA GLU A 511 -76.46 -81.53 23.10
C GLU A 511 -75.85 -80.50 24.06
N ARG A 512 -74.72 -79.88 23.67
CA ARG A 512 -74.04 -78.87 24.50
C ARG A 512 -73.87 -77.56 23.75
N GLU A 513 -74.49 -76.55 24.34
CA GLU A 513 -74.45 -75.13 24.00
C GLU A 513 -73.03 -74.51 24.09
N SER A 514 -72.87 -73.38 23.41
CA SER A 514 -71.83 -72.35 23.60
C SER A 514 -70.39 -72.62 23.08
N LEU A 515 -69.90 -71.64 22.31
CA LEU A 515 -68.62 -70.90 22.42
C LEU A 515 -68.23 -70.42 21.00
N SER A 516 -68.31 -69.14 20.64
CA SER A 516 -67.59 -67.98 21.17
C SER A 516 -66.06 -68.03 21.00
N LYS A 517 -65.56 -67.00 20.29
CA LYS A 517 -64.16 -66.50 20.22
C LYS A 517 -63.18 -67.20 19.24
N PRO A 518 -62.10 -66.49 18.78
CA PRO A 518 -61.62 -66.61 17.40
C PRO A 518 -60.11 -66.94 17.32
N LYS A 519 -59.40 -66.36 16.32
CA LYS A 519 -57.92 -66.33 16.08
C LYS A 519 -57.34 -67.28 15.01
N LYS A 520 -57.89 -67.29 13.79
CA LYS A 520 -57.09 -67.66 12.58
C LYS A 520 -57.00 -66.57 11.50
N GLY A 521 -57.89 -65.58 11.47
CA GLY A 521 -57.85 -64.47 10.49
C GLY A 521 -56.72 -63.44 10.65
N SER A 522 -55.97 -63.44 11.76
CA SER A 522 -54.93 -62.41 12.00
C SER A 522 -53.62 -62.68 11.25
N VAL A 523 -53.26 -63.95 11.03
CA VAL A 523 -52.02 -64.31 10.32
C VAL A 523 -52.20 -64.09 8.81
N LEU A 524 -53.31 -64.56 8.24
CA LEU A 524 -53.59 -64.40 6.80
C LEU A 524 -53.73 -62.93 6.40
N LYS A 525 -54.38 -62.09 7.22
CA LYS A 525 -54.43 -60.63 6.98
C LYS A 525 -53.05 -59.94 7.11
N LYS A 526 -52.12 -60.48 7.89
CA LYS A 526 -50.75 -59.97 8.00
C LYS A 526 -49.82 -60.46 6.88
N ALA A 527 -50.09 -61.62 6.28
CA ALA A 527 -49.45 -62.03 5.03
C ALA A 527 -49.91 -61.11 3.89
N ILE A 528 -51.22 -61.06 3.62
CA ILE A 528 -51.81 -60.26 2.54
C ILE A 528 -51.42 -58.77 2.63
N LYS A 529 -51.34 -58.17 3.83
CA LYS A 529 -50.88 -56.78 3.97
C LYS A 529 -49.36 -56.61 3.78
N LYS A 530 -48.54 -57.66 3.91
CA LYS A 530 -47.14 -57.65 3.47
C LYS A 530 -46.99 -57.80 1.96
N GLU A 531 -47.73 -58.70 1.30
CA GLU A 531 -47.76 -58.78 -0.17
C GLU A 531 -48.17 -57.44 -0.81
N ILE A 532 -49.23 -56.80 -0.30
CA ILE A 532 -49.68 -55.49 -0.80
C ILE A 532 -48.59 -54.42 -0.66
N ASN A 533 -48.01 -54.29 0.54
CA ASN A 533 -46.93 -53.34 0.77
C ASN A 533 -45.71 -53.60 -0.14
N HIS A 534 -45.34 -54.87 -0.37
CA HIS A 534 -44.20 -55.22 -1.21
C HIS A 534 -44.42 -54.81 -2.69
N HIS A 535 -45.65 -54.95 -3.20
CA HIS A 535 -46.01 -54.48 -4.56
C HIS A 535 -46.25 -52.96 -4.66
N GLU A 536 -46.45 -52.25 -3.54
CA GLU A 536 -46.43 -50.79 -3.47
C GLU A 536 -44.98 -50.29 -3.49
N GLU A 537 -44.10 -50.88 -2.67
CA GLU A 537 -42.66 -50.61 -2.59
C GLU A 537 -41.96 -50.88 -3.96
N GLU A 538 -42.26 -52.01 -4.61
CA GLU A 538 -41.83 -52.33 -5.99
C GLU A 538 -42.28 -51.32 -7.06
N ARG A 539 -43.33 -50.53 -6.81
CA ARG A 539 -43.84 -49.51 -7.74
C ARG A 539 -43.17 -48.17 -7.50
N GLU A 540 -42.93 -47.82 -6.24
CA GLU A 540 -42.18 -46.61 -5.88
C GLU A 540 -40.71 -46.73 -6.31
N GLU A 541 -40.05 -47.87 -6.12
CA GLU A 541 -38.70 -48.11 -6.64
C GLU A 541 -38.61 -47.96 -8.17
N LYS A 542 -39.62 -48.45 -8.91
CA LYS A 542 -39.69 -48.30 -10.38
C LYS A 542 -40.01 -46.87 -10.83
N LEU A 543 -40.67 -46.07 -10.00
CA LEU A 543 -40.87 -44.63 -10.24
C LEU A 543 -39.60 -43.81 -9.94
N VAL A 544 -38.85 -44.16 -8.90
CA VAL A 544 -37.56 -43.54 -8.56
C VAL A 544 -36.53 -43.83 -9.65
N GLN A 545 -36.37 -45.09 -10.07
CA GLN A 545 -35.50 -45.46 -11.19
C GLN A 545 -35.90 -44.77 -12.52
N SER A 546 -37.20 -44.47 -12.69
CA SER A 546 -37.69 -43.70 -13.85
C SER A 546 -37.39 -42.20 -13.78
N HIS A 547 -37.02 -41.66 -12.61
CA HIS A 547 -36.59 -40.26 -12.46
C HIS A 547 -35.09 -40.10 -12.70
N ASP A 548 -34.26 -40.98 -12.12
CA ASP A 548 -32.80 -40.90 -12.23
C ASP A 548 -32.30 -41.09 -13.68
N MET A 549 -33.02 -41.86 -14.51
CA MET A 549 -32.70 -42.01 -15.93
C MET A 549 -33.11 -40.81 -16.82
N LYS A 550 -33.63 -39.71 -16.27
CA LYS A 550 -34.06 -38.52 -17.05
C LYS A 550 -33.21 -37.26 -16.88
N LEU A 551 -32.08 -37.32 -16.17
CA LEU A 551 -31.05 -36.25 -16.15
C LEU A 551 -29.87 -36.54 -17.11
N ALA A 552 -30.19 -37.06 -18.30
CA ALA A 552 -29.22 -37.29 -19.38
C ALA A 552 -29.79 -36.91 -20.76
N ILE A 553 -30.01 -35.61 -21.00
CA ILE A 553 -30.31 -35.10 -22.36
C ILE A 553 -29.02 -35.15 -23.19
N ALA A 554 -28.73 -36.32 -23.74
CA ALA A 554 -27.71 -36.47 -24.78
C ALA A 554 -28.19 -35.78 -26.06
N MET A 555 -27.51 -34.70 -26.47
CA MET A 555 -27.85 -33.97 -27.70
C MET A 555 -27.71 -34.89 -28.94
N PRO A 556 -28.77 -35.09 -29.75
CA PRO A 556 -28.69 -36.00 -30.89
C PRO A 556 -27.82 -35.42 -32.02
N ARG A 557 -26.66 -36.03 -32.26
CA ARG A 557 -25.97 -35.91 -33.55
C ARG A 557 -26.75 -36.71 -34.61
N ARG A 558 -27.41 -36.03 -35.55
CA ARG A 558 -27.59 -36.55 -36.91
C ARG A 558 -27.35 -35.47 -37.97
N SER A 559 -26.54 -35.83 -38.94
CA SER A 559 -26.29 -35.12 -40.19
C SER A 559 -27.35 -35.48 -41.23
N LEU A 560 -27.64 -34.57 -42.17
CA LEU A 560 -27.67 -34.86 -43.62
C LEU A 560 -27.77 -33.56 -44.44
N THR A 561 -26.61 -33.15 -44.97
CA THR A 561 -26.36 -32.57 -46.31
C THR A 561 -27.51 -31.99 -47.16
N VAL A 562 -27.29 -30.79 -47.69
CA VAL A 562 -27.25 -30.48 -49.15
C VAL A 562 -26.55 -29.11 -49.36
N SER A 563 -25.85 -28.94 -50.50
CA SER A 563 -25.16 -27.73 -51.06
C SER A 563 -24.98 -26.44 -50.21
N GLY A 564 -23.83 -25.75 -50.21
CA GLY A 564 -22.58 -25.94 -50.97
C GLY A 564 -21.72 -24.65 -51.02
N VAL A 565 -20.57 -24.69 -51.71
CA VAL A 565 -19.64 -23.56 -51.98
C VAL A 565 -18.72 -23.10 -50.81
N SER A 566 -17.49 -23.63 -50.86
CA SER A 566 -16.19 -22.97 -50.61
C SER A 566 -15.91 -22.10 -49.37
N GLY A 567 -14.96 -22.56 -48.55
CA GLY A 567 -14.29 -21.77 -47.50
C GLY A 567 -13.26 -22.59 -46.71
N ALA A 568 -12.07 -22.83 -47.27
CA ALA A 568 -11.11 -23.79 -46.72
C ALA A 568 -10.03 -23.13 -45.83
N SER A 569 -9.75 -23.73 -44.66
CA SER A 569 -8.47 -24.41 -44.43
C SER A 569 -8.49 -25.25 -43.14
N ARG A 570 -7.47 -26.12 -42.96
CA ARG A 570 -7.25 -26.97 -41.78
C ARG A 570 -5.94 -26.60 -41.11
N ARG A 571 -5.85 -26.75 -39.78
CA ARG A 571 -4.77 -27.55 -39.14
C ARG A 571 -5.08 -27.89 -37.68
N LEU A 572 -4.35 -28.89 -37.19
CA LEU A 572 -4.45 -29.50 -35.86
C LEU A 572 -3.20 -29.16 -35.03
N HIS A 573 -3.24 -29.55 -33.75
CA HIS A 573 -2.19 -29.45 -32.74
C HIS A 573 -0.75 -29.72 -33.20
N ALA A 574 0.21 -29.01 -32.58
CA ALA A 574 1.57 -29.49 -32.34
C ALA A 574 2.12 -28.88 -31.03
N ALA A 575 3.06 -29.58 -30.38
CA ALA A 575 3.70 -29.18 -29.12
C ALA A 575 4.97 -28.32 -29.37
N PRO A 576 5.55 -27.64 -28.35
CA PRO A 576 6.51 -26.55 -28.57
C PRO A 576 7.94 -27.03 -28.87
N ARG A 577 8.68 -26.25 -29.68
CA ARG A 577 10.15 -26.36 -29.85
C ARG A 577 10.85 -25.00 -29.94
N LYS A 578 12.15 -25.05 -29.62
CA LYS A 578 13.03 -23.90 -29.30
C LYS A 578 13.75 -23.32 -30.53
N SER A 579 14.19 -22.06 -30.38
CA SER A 579 15.46 -21.46 -30.85
C SER A 579 15.64 -20.94 -32.29
N ASN A 580 16.47 -19.89 -32.35
CA ASN A 580 17.14 -19.22 -33.50
C ASN A 580 16.23 -18.26 -34.33
N SER A 581 16.69 -17.10 -34.84
CA SER A 581 18.03 -16.46 -34.86
C SER A 581 17.91 -14.92 -34.73
N THR A 582 18.73 -14.21 -33.95
CA THR A 582 20.06 -13.62 -34.25
C THR A 582 20.08 -12.31 -35.07
N LYS A 583 20.26 -11.15 -34.38
CA LYS A 583 21.10 -9.94 -34.72
C LYS A 583 20.72 -8.79 -33.77
N GLN A 584 21.51 -8.41 -32.76
CA GLN A 584 22.79 -7.65 -32.75
C GLN A 584 22.67 -6.11 -32.73
N ARG A 585 22.64 -5.52 -31.52
CA ARG A 585 23.69 -4.61 -31.01
C ARG A 585 23.58 -4.46 -29.47
N PRO A 586 24.61 -3.93 -28.75
CA PRO A 586 24.83 -4.29 -27.35
C PRO A 586 24.35 -3.27 -26.32
N SER A 587 24.01 -3.77 -25.12
CA SER A 587 24.11 -3.04 -23.86
C SER A 587 25.43 -3.40 -23.16
N ILE A 588 26.09 -2.42 -22.54
CA ILE A 588 27.21 -2.64 -21.61
C ILE A 588 26.64 -2.48 -20.21
N THR A 589 26.67 -3.55 -19.41
CA THR A 589 26.32 -3.50 -17.99
C THR A 589 27.43 -4.18 -17.21
N PHE A 590 28.15 -3.39 -16.41
CA PHE A 590 29.24 -3.88 -15.56
C PHE A 590 28.67 -4.40 -14.24
N THR A 591 28.93 -5.66 -13.90
CA THR A 591 28.66 -6.22 -12.57
C THR A 591 30.00 -6.57 -11.88
N PRO A 592 30.24 -6.13 -10.63
CA PRO A 592 31.39 -6.57 -9.84
C PRO A 592 31.15 -8.00 -9.29
N PRO A 593 32.22 -8.80 -9.05
CA PRO A 593 32.10 -10.21 -8.71
C PRO A 593 31.97 -10.47 -7.20
N PRO A 594 31.34 -11.60 -6.79
CA PRO A 594 31.36 -12.05 -5.41
C PRO A 594 32.65 -12.84 -5.08
N LEU A 595 33.42 -12.37 -4.10
CA LEU A 595 34.52 -13.13 -3.50
C LEU A 595 34.03 -13.90 -2.26
N ALA A 596 34.22 -15.22 -2.27
CA ALA A 596 33.83 -16.09 -1.15
C ALA A 596 35.03 -16.37 -0.22
N TYR A 597 34.88 -16.06 1.07
CA TYR A 597 35.75 -16.57 2.14
C TYR A 597 34.93 -17.16 3.29
N LYS A 598 35.50 -18.14 4.00
CA LYS A 598 34.81 -18.99 4.97
C LYS A 598 35.27 -18.73 6.41
N LYS A 599 34.28 -18.83 7.33
CA LYS A 599 34.40 -19.07 8.79
C LYS A 599 35.06 -17.97 9.65
N GLY A 600 34.31 -17.53 10.66
CA GLY A 600 34.83 -16.89 11.88
C GLY A 600 33.71 -16.76 12.92
N LYS A 601 33.81 -17.49 14.04
CA LYS A 601 32.96 -17.27 15.24
C LYS A 601 33.81 -16.58 16.30
N VAL A 602 33.54 -15.31 16.59
CA VAL A 602 33.91 -14.64 17.85
C VAL A 602 32.76 -13.71 18.25
N VAL A 603 32.49 -13.59 19.54
CA VAL A 603 31.48 -12.69 20.13
C VAL A 603 32.19 -11.45 20.68
N ASN A 604 31.60 -10.24 20.58
CA ASN A 604 31.43 -9.30 21.72
C ASN A 604 31.10 -7.83 21.38
N THR A 605 30.05 -7.34 22.06
CA THR A 605 29.93 -6.03 22.75
C THR A 605 29.85 -4.69 22.00
N LEU A 606 29.14 -3.74 22.65
CA LEU A 606 29.04 -2.28 22.40
C LEU A 606 28.31 -1.90 21.10
N VAL A 607 27.17 -1.18 21.09
CA VAL A 607 26.48 -0.41 22.14
C VAL A 607 27.34 0.69 22.78
N ARG A 608 27.68 1.71 21.97
CA ARG A 608 28.05 3.08 22.38
C ARG A 608 28.16 3.96 21.13
N PHE A 609 27.16 4.80 20.82
CA PHE A 609 27.36 6.07 20.08
C PHE A 609 26.13 7.01 20.11
N LEU A 610 25.40 7.06 21.22
CA LEU A 610 24.47 8.16 21.52
C LEU A 610 24.76 8.71 22.92
N ARG A 611 25.60 9.74 23.00
CA ARG A 611 25.73 10.61 24.17
C ARG A 611 26.12 12.01 23.72
N THR A 612 25.22 12.96 23.87
CA THR A 612 25.42 14.36 23.48
C THR A 612 26.41 15.07 24.40
N PRO A 613 27.22 16.02 23.89
CA PRO A 613 27.97 16.95 24.74
C PRO A 613 26.97 17.93 25.39
N LYS A 614 26.84 17.86 26.72
CA LYS A 614 26.10 18.87 27.49
C LYS A 614 26.99 20.09 27.66
N GLN A 615 26.51 21.28 27.29
CA GLN A 615 27.27 22.52 27.52
C GLN A 615 27.59 22.71 29.01
N ARG A 616 28.78 23.26 29.28
CA ARG A 616 29.16 23.82 30.57
C ARG A 616 29.63 25.26 30.31
N TRP A 617 28.96 26.23 30.94
CA TRP A 617 29.49 27.58 31.07
C TRP A 617 30.50 27.57 32.22
N ASP A 618 31.66 28.21 32.02
CA ASP A 618 32.58 28.62 33.09
C ASP A 618 33.20 29.96 32.68
N SER A 619 33.31 30.88 33.63
CA SER A 619 33.70 32.28 33.36
C SER A 619 35.16 32.56 33.73
N ARG A 620 35.91 33.13 32.78
CA ARG A 620 37.15 33.91 32.93
C ARG A 620 37.09 34.97 31.82
N ARG A 621 37.21 36.30 32.02
CA ARG A 621 37.81 37.14 33.07
C ARG A 621 39.34 37.04 33.12
N ASP A 622 39.96 38.13 32.63
CA ASP A 622 41.38 38.52 32.66
C ASP A 622 42.34 37.51 31.99
N GLU A 623 43.19 37.88 31.01
CA GLU A 623 43.81 39.18 30.67
C GLU A 623 43.54 39.65 29.22
#